data_AF-A0A351UWN4-F1
#
_entry.id   AF-A0A351UWN4-F1
#
_cell.length_a   1.000
_cell.length_b   1.000
_cell.length_c   1.000
_cell.angle_alpha   90.00
_cell.angle_beta   90.00
_cell.angle_gamma   90.00
#
_symmetry.space_group_name_H-M   'P 1'
#
loop_
_entity.id
_entity.type
_entity.pdbx_description
1 polymer ?
#
loop_
_entity_poly.entity_id
_entity_poly.type
_entity_poly.pdbx_seq_one_letter_code
_entity_poly.pdbx_strand_id
1 'polypeptide(L)' 'MHIKKMIAPVLITILLLLYFIGYGCLCIFLDLPFIVKLLGAVILLALAGVAVAVLIQRIHEIRSGEEDDLGKY' A
#
# COMPACT_ATOMS: atom_id res chain seq x y z
N MET A 1 -20.34 -0.57 -12.20
CA MET A 1 -19.55 0.68 -12.03
C MET A 1 -18.32 0.38 -11.16
N HIS A 2 -17.35 -0.38 -11.69
CA HIS A 2 -16.25 -0.97 -10.89
C HIS A 2 -15.08 0.01 -10.59
N ILE A 3 -15.08 1.21 -11.18
CA ILE A 3 -13.98 2.17 -11.05
C ILE A 3 -13.85 2.69 -9.60
N LYS A 4 -14.96 2.92 -8.88
CA LYS A 4 -14.92 3.42 -7.50
C LYS A 4 -14.27 2.42 -6.52
N LYS A 5 -14.40 1.13 -6.79
CA LYS A 5 -13.87 0.05 -5.95
C LYS A 5 -12.35 -0.12 -6.06
N MET A 6 -11.76 0.25 -7.19
CA MET A 6 -10.31 0.21 -7.41
C MET A 6 -9.56 1.44 -6.87
N ILE A 7 -10.26 2.49 -6.43
CA ILE A 7 -9.61 3.72 -5.94
C ILE A 7 -8.77 3.43 -4.70
N ALA A 8 -9.28 2.65 -3.74
CA ALA A 8 -8.56 2.31 -2.52
C ALA A 8 -7.22 1.57 -2.78
N PRO A 9 -7.18 0.45 -3.52
CA PRO A 9 -5.91 -0.23 -3.80
C PRO A 9 -4.97 0.61 -4.68
N VAL A 10 -5.49 1.39 -5.63
CA VAL A 10 -4.66 2.26 -6.49
C VAL A 10 -4.03 3.41 -5.72
N LEU A 11 -4.77 4.03 -4.79
CA LEU A 11 -4.21 5.07 -3.94
C LEU A 11 -3.10 4.53 -3.04
N ILE A 12 -3.30 3.35 -2.43
CA ILE A 12 -2.29 2.74 -1.56
C ILE A 12 -1.03 2.34 -2.33
N THR A 13 -1.16 1.80 -3.54
CA THR A 13 0.02 1.47 -4.37
C THR A 13 0.79 2.71 -4.80
N ILE A 14 0.10 3.80 -5.16
CA ILE A 14 0.73 5.08 -5.49
C ILE A 14 1.47 5.66 -4.27
N LEU A 15 0.83 5.63 -3.09
CA LEU A 15 1.43 6.12 -1.85
C LEU A 15 2.67 5.30 -1.45
N LEU A 16 2.60 3.97 -1.59
CA LEU A 16 3.72 3.06 -1.34
C LEU A 16 4.89 3.35 -2.29
N LEU A 17 4.62 3.56 -3.58
CA LEU A 17 5.64 3.89 -4.59
C LEU A 17 6.33 5.22 -4.28
N LEU A 18 5.57 6.28 -3.99
CA LEU A 18 6.09 7.58 -3.59
C LEU A 18 6.99 7.47 -2.35
N TYR A 19 6.56 6.68 -1.37
CA TYR A 19 7.32 6.46 -0.14
C TYR A 19 8.63 5.69 -0.40
N PHE A 20 8.61 4.64 -1.23
CA PHE A 20 9.81 3.91 -1.63
C PHE A 20 10.83 4.79 -2.35
N ILE A 21 10.36 5.60 -3.31
CA ILE A 21 11.22 6.52 -4.08
C ILE A 21 11.78 7.62 -3.17
N GLY A 22 10.94 8.22 -2.33
CA GLY A 22 11.36 9.26 -1.38
C GLY A 22 12.40 8.74 -0.39
N TYR A 23 12.18 7.53 0.15
CA TYR A 23 13.12 6.90 1.07
C TYR A 23 14.45 6.53 0.39
N GLY A 24 14.40 5.99 -0.83
CA GLY A 24 15.59 5.68 -1.62
C GLY A 24 16.42 6.94 -1.90
N CYS A 25 15.77 8.04 -2.29
CA CYS A 25 16.42 9.33 -2.46
C CYS A 25 17.05 9.83 -1.15
N LEU A 26 16.32 9.79 -0.02
CA LEU A 26 16.87 10.20 1.28
C LEU A 26 18.11 9.38 1.67
N CYS A 27 18.11 8.08 1.41
CA CYS A 27 19.27 7.22 1.73
C CYS A 27 20.50 7.48 0.86
N ILE A 28 20.33 7.98 -0.37
CA ILE A 28 21.41 8.26 -1.33
C ILE A 28 21.95 9.69 -1.13
N PHE A 29 21.06 10.67 -0.95
CA PHE A 29 21.43 12.09 -0.88
C PHE A 29 21.84 12.53 0.52
N LEU A 30 21.43 11.82 1.56
CA LEU A 30 21.81 12.12 2.94
C LEU A 30 22.69 11.00 3.49
N ASP A 31 23.80 11.39 4.12
CA ASP A 31 24.66 10.47 4.87
C ASP A 31 23.99 10.09 6.21
N LEU A 32 22.90 9.32 6.10
CA LEU A 32 22.09 8.94 7.24
C LEU A 32 22.81 7.88 8.08
N PRO A 33 22.83 8.01 9.41
CA PRO A 33 23.38 7.01 10.30
C PRO A 33 22.62 5.70 10.15
N PHE A 34 23.33 4.58 10.33
CA PHE A 34 22.81 3.23 10.10
C PHE A 34 21.46 2.95 10.78
N ILE A 35 21.28 3.47 12.01
CA ILE A 35 20.04 3.30 12.79
C ILE A 35 18.84 3.93 12.09
N VAL A 36 19.01 5.10 11.45
CA VAL A 36 17.93 5.76 10.72
C VAL A 36 17.60 5.00 9.43
N LYS A 37 18.62 4.47 8.74
CA LYS A 37 18.43 3.58 7.58
C LYS A 37 17.71 2.28 7.96
N LEU A 38 17.95 1.77 9.16
CA LEU A 38 17.27 0.57 9.66
C LEU A 38 15.81 0.86 10.02
N LEU A 39 15.54 1.94 10.76
CA LEU A 39 14.18 2.33 11.13
C LEU A 39 13.31 2.62 9.90
N GLY A 40 13.84 3.34 8.92
CA GLY A 40 13.11 3.60 7.69
C GLY A 40 12.84 2.33 6.86
N ALA A 41 13.77 1.37 6.86
CA ALA A 41 13.55 0.07 6.24
C ALA A 41 12.45 -0.75 6.96
N VAL A 42 12.38 -0.68 8.29
CA VAL A 42 11.30 -1.31 9.07
C VAL A 42 9.94 -0.68 8.74
N ILE A 43 9.88 0.65 8.62
CA ILE A 43 8.66 1.36 8.23
C ILE A 43 8.24 0.97 6.80
N LEU A 44 9.19 0.87 5.86
CA LEU A 44 8.93 0.37 4.51
C LEU A 44 8.35 -1.04 4.52
N LEU A 45 8.90 -1.94 5.33
CA LEU A 45 8.40 -3.31 5.48
C LEU A 45 6.99 -3.35 6.05
N ALA A 46 6.70 -2.54 7.07
CA ALA A 46 5.36 -2.43 7.64
C ALA A 46 4.34 -1.94 6.60
N LEU A 47 4.70 -0.90 5.84
CA LEU A 47 3.87 -0.37 4.76
C LEU A 47 3.66 -1.39 3.62
N ALA A 48 4.69 -2.16 3.26
CA ALA A 48 4.57 -3.25 2.30
C ALA A 48 3.58 -4.33 2.81
N GLY A 49 3.65 -4.67 4.09
CA GLY A 49 2.69 -5.58 4.73
C GLY A 49 1.25 -5.07 4.65
N VAL A 50 1.02 -3.78 4.92
CA VAL A 50 -0.30 -3.15 4.77
C VAL A 50 -0.77 -3.20 3.31
N ALA A 51 0.10 -2.89 2.34
CA ALA A 51 -0.25 -2.96 0.92
C ALA A 51 -0.65 -4.37 0.48
N VAL A 52 0.07 -5.40 0.95
CA VAL A 52 -0.26 -6.81 0.70
C VAL A 52 -1.61 -7.18 1.33
N ALA A 53 -1.85 -6.78 2.58
CA ALA A 53 -3.12 -7.06 3.26
C ALA A 53 -4.32 -6.44 2.52
N VAL A 54 -4.19 -5.20 2.05
CA VAL A 54 -5.24 -4.53 1.28
C VAL A 54 -5.45 -5.20 -0.08
N LEU A 55 -4.37 -5.64 -0.74
CA LEU A 55 -4.47 -6.38 -1.99
C LEU A 55 -5.20 -7.72 -1.79
N ILE A 56 -4.90 -8.43 -0.70
CA ILE A 56 -5.61 -9.66 -0.32
C ILE A 56 -7.09 -9.38 -0.05
N GLN A 57 -7.41 -8.34 0.73
CA GLN A 57 -8.81 -7.93 0.97
C GLN A 57 -9.53 -7.65 -0.34
N ARG A 58 -8.89 -6.97 -1.30
CA ARG A 58 -9.49 -6.67 -2.60
C ARG A 58 -9.72 -7.91 -3.45
N ILE A 59 -8.77 -8.84 -3.48
CA ILE A 59 -8.94 -10.13 -4.17
C ILE A 59 -10.09 -10.92 -3.52
N HIS A 60 -10.16 -10.92 -2.19
CA HIS A 60 -11.21 -11.59 -1.45
C HIS A 60 -12.58 -10.98 -1.73
N GLU A 61 -12.72 -9.65 -1.70
CA GLU A 61 -13.96 -8.93 -2.00
C GLU A 61 -14.45 -9.19 -3.43
N ILE A 62 -13.54 -9.22 -4.42
CA ILE A 62 -13.86 -9.57 -5.82
C ILE A 62 -14.30 -11.03 -5.93
N ARG A 63 -13.63 -11.93 -5.20
CA ARG A 63 -13.88 -13.39 -5.28
C ARG A 63 -15.10 -13.83 -4.47
N SER A 64 -15.44 -13.12 -3.40
CA SER A 64 -16.55 -13.43 -2.50
C SER A 64 -17.91 -13.03 -3.07
N GLY A 65 -17.96 -12.31 -4.19
CA GLY A 65 -19.24 -11.90 -4.79
C GLY A 65 -20.02 -10.88 -3.94
N GLU A 66 -19.41 -10.26 -2.93
CA GLU A 66 -19.99 -9.15 -2.13
C GLU A 66 -20.21 -7.85 -2.96
N GLU A 67 -20.17 -7.93 -4.29
CA GLU A 67 -20.81 -6.94 -5.16
C GLU A 67 -22.34 -7.10 -5.21
N ASP A 68 -22.92 -8.23 -4.78
CA ASP A 68 -24.36 -8.51 -4.94
C ASP A 68 -25.21 -8.19 -3.69
N ASP A 69 -24.62 -8.17 -2.48
CA ASP A 69 -25.41 -8.03 -1.23
C ASP A 69 -25.65 -6.58 -0.75
N LEU A 70 -24.91 -5.60 -1.27
CA LEU A 70 -25.15 -4.18 -0.95
C LEU A 70 -26.12 -3.50 -1.94
N GLY A 71 -26.63 -4.22 -2.95
CA GLY A 71 -27.69 -3.76 -3.86
C GLY A 71 -29.12 -3.93 -3.32
N LYS A 72 -29.27 -4.35 -2.06
CA LYS A 72 -30.54 -4.76 -1.45
C LYS A 72 -31.10 -3.82 -0.37
N TYR A 73 -30.62 -2.59 -0.30
CA TYR A 73 -31.25 -1.51 0.47
C TYR A 73 -31.34 -0.21 -0.32
#